data_AF-A0A450ZWD4-F1
#
_entry.id   AF-A0A450ZWD4-F1
#
_cell.length_a   1.000
_cell.length_b   1.000
_cell.length_c   1.000
_cell.angle_alpha   90.00
_cell.angle_beta   90.00
_cell.angle_gamma   90.00
#
_symmetry.space_group_name_H-M   'P 1'
#
loop_
_entity.id
_entity.type
_entity.pdbx_description
1 polymer ?
#
loop_
_entity_poly.entity_id
_entity_poly.type
_entity_poly.pdbx_seq_one_letter_code
_entity_poly.pdbx_strand_id
1 'polypeptide(L)'
;MIIDSKFDILRKLGEPDQSKEWADYLVYGFGCDDVPNLLDIVTDQTPNDADENSAEIWASLHAWRTLGQLRCSEAIEPLINLFDRFNQNDWALTELPMVIGMIGNAGIEPLNRYLNSPSHDSFSRVMALESMEEIGLRHLDSRETVVSVMTTYLKSPDQDDPFLNACVVAGLLDFSAVESIDTIREVYAKGLAELSVCGDIEEIEISLGLRSERSTPKPDYHPDFPFEELPRLYEDESDQIIGFCLMKYGEDASIQGISELHGYLTAIASSPKLIMPSVWFPAIWGSGDQAPEWDDMNEIKQFSSAVMDHYNEALNLLRNTQYQALFIERQINGKGVLVVNDWCEGYLRGLQFWPTLDKQEQHFLEEQTSGIQLFGTDEGIDQLDAMSEIEIEFLQQAIDPVVQNVFDHFNSERKKYTTIEREGAKIGRNDPCPCGSGKKFKKCCLH
;
A
#
# COMPACT_ATOMS: atom_id res chain seq x y z
N MET A 1 7.14 -8.56 39.61
CA MET A 1 5.87 -8.19 40.27
C MET A 1 4.91 -9.35 40.12
N ILE A 2 4.14 -9.71 41.16
CA ILE A 2 3.11 -10.76 41.05
C ILE A 2 1.97 -10.12 40.24
N ILE A 3 1.95 -10.38 38.94
CA ILE A 3 0.84 -9.97 38.09
C ILE A 3 -0.35 -10.82 38.51
N ASP A 4 -1.41 -10.14 38.96
CA ASP A 4 -2.62 -10.77 39.45
C ASP A 4 -3.25 -11.64 38.35
N SER A 5 -3.88 -12.76 38.72
CA SER A 5 -4.41 -13.79 37.81
C SER A 5 -5.36 -13.26 36.72
N LYS A 6 -5.92 -12.08 36.94
CA LYS A 6 -6.81 -11.35 36.02
C LYS A 6 -6.10 -10.86 34.76
N PHE A 7 -4.85 -10.40 34.85
CA PHE A 7 -4.12 -9.79 33.73
C PHE A 7 -3.41 -10.83 32.85
N ASP A 8 -3.26 -12.06 33.32
CA ASP A 8 -2.72 -13.19 32.54
C ASP A 8 -3.53 -13.48 31.28
N ILE A 9 -4.81 -13.07 31.24
CA ILE A 9 -5.62 -13.20 30.04
C ILE A 9 -5.01 -12.43 28.86
N LEU A 10 -4.43 -11.24 29.10
CA LEU A 10 -3.85 -10.41 28.05
C LEU A 10 -2.68 -11.10 27.37
N ARG A 11 -1.88 -11.89 28.09
CA ARG A 11 -0.83 -12.73 27.48
C ARG A 11 -1.38 -13.92 26.71
N LYS A 12 -2.53 -14.46 27.13
CA LYS A 12 -3.14 -15.65 26.52
C LYS A 12 -3.90 -15.37 25.24
N LEU A 13 -4.26 -14.11 24.99
CA LEU A 13 -4.96 -13.71 23.77
C LEU A 13 -4.06 -13.83 22.53
N GLY A 14 -2.74 -13.75 22.69
CA GLY A 14 -1.78 -13.90 21.61
C GLY A 14 -1.86 -12.74 20.61
N GLU A 15 -1.38 -12.95 19.40
CA GLU A 15 -1.40 -11.93 18.36
C GLU A 15 -2.84 -11.53 17.98
N PRO A 16 -3.17 -10.22 17.93
CA PRO A 16 -4.46 -9.76 17.45
C PRO A 16 -4.64 -10.03 15.95
N ASP A 17 -5.74 -10.66 15.57
CA ASP A 17 -6.15 -10.81 14.17
C ASP A 17 -6.56 -9.44 13.59
N GLN A 18 -5.69 -8.84 12.78
CA GLN A 18 -5.92 -7.52 12.17
C GLN A 18 -7.11 -7.48 11.20
N SER A 19 -7.63 -8.64 10.77
CA SER A 19 -8.80 -8.71 9.88
C SER A 19 -10.14 -8.61 10.63
N LYS A 20 -10.13 -8.53 11.96
CA LYS A 20 -11.32 -8.51 12.82
C LYS A 20 -11.40 -7.24 13.66
N GLU A 21 -12.64 -6.87 14.04
CA GLU A 21 -12.87 -5.84 15.05
C GLU A 21 -12.19 -6.20 16.37
N TRP A 22 -11.80 -5.17 17.14
CA TRP A 22 -11.15 -5.37 18.44
C TRP A 22 -12.04 -6.21 19.36
N ALA A 23 -11.41 -7.14 20.09
CA ALA A 23 -12.09 -7.91 21.12
C ALA A 23 -12.70 -6.95 22.17
N ASP A 24 -13.86 -7.32 22.72
CA ASP A 24 -14.40 -6.67 23.91
C ASP A 24 -13.58 -7.14 25.12
N TYR A 25 -12.67 -6.31 25.60
CA TYR A 25 -11.82 -6.63 26.75
C TYR A 25 -12.58 -6.49 28.07
N LEU A 26 -13.70 -5.75 28.11
CA LEU A 26 -14.47 -5.54 29.32
C LEU A 26 -15.16 -6.83 29.82
N VAL A 27 -15.37 -7.81 28.93
CA VAL A 27 -15.87 -9.14 29.30
C VAL A 27 -14.99 -9.88 30.30
N TYR A 28 -13.70 -9.52 30.38
CA TYR A 28 -12.75 -10.08 31.35
C TYR A 28 -12.81 -9.40 32.73
N GLY A 29 -13.73 -8.45 32.92
CA GLY A 29 -14.02 -7.82 34.21
C GLY A 29 -13.07 -6.68 34.57
N PHE A 30 -12.37 -6.08 33.59
CA PHE A 30 -11.57 -4.87 33.81
C PHE A 30 -12.46 -3.66 34.15
N GLY A 31 -11.96 -2.78 35.02
CA GLY A 31 -12.57 -1.53 35.43
C GLY A 31 -11.51 -0.43 35.65
N CYS A 32 -11.92 0.80 35.96
CA CYS A 32 -10.97 1.90 36.16
C CYS A 32 -9.96 1.66 37.30
N ASP A 33 -10.31 0.86 38.31
CA ASP A 33 -9.39 0.48 39.40
C ASP A 33 -8.19 -0.35 38.89
N ASP A 34 -8.28 -0.94 37.68
CA ASP A 34 -7.21 -1.73 37.07
C ASP A 34 -6.23 -0.88 36.23
N VAL A 35 -6.53 0.40 35.99
CA VAL A 35 -5.73 1.29 35.12
C VAL A 35 -4.24 1.30 35.50
N PRO A 36 -3.84 1.42 36.79
CA PRO A 36 -2.41 1.40 37.16
C PRO A 36 -1.70 0.12 36.71
N ASN A 37 -2.33 -1.05 36.89
CA ASN A 37 -1.73 -2.33 36.50
C ASN A 37 -1.69 -2.51 34.97
N LEU A 38 -2.70 -2.01 34.24
CA LEU A 38 -2.69 -2.00 32.78
C LEU A 38 -1.58 -1.10 32.24
N LEU A 39 -1.38 0.06 32.85
CA LEU A 39 -0.29 0.97 32.50
C LEU A 39 1.08 0.33 32.77
N ASP A 40 1.25 -0.34 33.92
CA ASP A 40 2.48 -1.08 34.22
C ASP A 40 2.78 -2.12 33.12
N ILE A 41 1.77 -2.83 32.60
CA ILE A 41 1.94 -3.79 31.50
C ILE A 41 2.39 -3.08 30.21
N VAL A 42 1.78 -1.94 29.88
CA VAL A 42 2.14 -1.16 28.70
C VAL A 42 3.57 -0.60 28.79
N THR A 43 4.02 -0.18 29.98
CA THR A 43 5.31 0.48 30.16
C THR A 43 6.47 -0.49 30.39
N ASP A 44 6.27 -1.57 31.17
CA ASP A 44 7.35 -2.48 31.61
C ASP A 44 7.72 -3.58 30.60
N GLN A 45 6.86 -3.89 29.60
CA GLN A 45 6.99 -5.12 28.79
C GLN A 45 7.36 -4.95 27.31
N THR A 46 7.79 -3.76 26.89
CA THR A 46 8.13 -3.46 25.48
C THR A 46 9.62 -3.12 25.29
N PRO A 47 10.59 -4.02 25.52
CA PRO A 47 11.99 -3.72 25.17
C PRO A 47 12.09 -3.29 23.69
N ASN A 48 12.91 -2.27 23.40
CA ASN A 48 13.25 -1.87 22.02
C ASN A 48 13.83 -3.03 21.18
N ASP A 49 14.24 -4.12 21.83
CA ASP A 49 14.92 -5.29 21.24
C ASP A 49 14.19 -6.61 21.52
N ALA A 50 12.90 -6.59 21.88
CA ALA A 50 12.15 -7.83 22.12
C ALA A 50 11.87 -8.55 20.79
N ASP A 51 12.12 -9.86 20.76
CA ASP A 51 11.73 -10.75 19.65
C ASP A 51 10.26 -10.50 19.27
N GLU A 52 10.00 -10.18 18.00
CA GLU A 52 8.69 -9.79 17.44
C GLU A 52 7.61 -10.87 17.69
N ASN A 53 8.02 -12.08 18.05
CA ASN A 53 7.13 -13.18 18.41
C ASN A 53 6.87 -13.34 19.92
N SER A 54 7.29 -12.38 20.76
CA SER A 54 7.13 -12.49 22.21
C SER A 54 5.70 -12.16 22.67
N ALA A 55 5.14 -13.00 23.55
CA ALA A 55 3.79 -12.85 24.09
C ALA A 55 3.61 -11.54 24.90
N GLU A 56 4.73 -10.92 25.27
CA GLU A 56 4.84 -9.66 26.00
C GLU A 56 4.44 -8.43 25.16
N ILE A 57 4.77 -8.42 23.85
CA ILE A 57 4.36 -7.35 22.93
C ILE A 57 2.84 -7.34 22.79
N TRP A 58 2.26 -8.53 22.57
CA TRP A 58 0.80 -8.68 22.43
C TRP A 58 0.04 -8.34 23.71
N ALA A 59 0.61 -8.64 24.88
CA ALA A 59 0.01 -8.26 26.15
C ALA A 59 -0.05 -6.74 26.34
N SER A 60 0.99 -6.02 25.92
CA SER A 60 1.05 -4.54 25.95
C SER A 60 -0.03 -3.95 25.04
N LEU A 61 -0.17 -4.52 23.84
CA LEU A 61 -1.17 -4.11 22.87
C LEU A 61 -2.59 -4.30 23.41
N HIS A 62 -2.88 -5.48 23.96
CA HIS A 62 -4.18 -5.73 24.58
C HIS A 62 -4.42 -4.84 25.81
N ALA A 63 -3.38 -4.47 26.56
CA ALA A 63 -3.50 -3.60 27.70
C ALA A 63 -3.93 -2.17 27.31
N TRP A 64 -3.31 -1.52 26.31
CA TRP A 64 -3.80 -0.19 25.90
C TRP A 64 -5.17 -0.24 25.22
N ARG A 65 -5.51 -1.30 24.48
CA ARG A 65 -6.85 -1.44 23.91
C ARG A 65 -7.91 -1.55 25.02
N THR A 66 -7.56 -2.26 26.10
CA THR A 66 -8.37 -2.31 27.32
C THR A 66 -8.52 -0.92 27.94
N LEU A 67 -7.43 -0.15 28.08
CA LEU A 67 -7.47 1.23 28.60
C LEU A 67 -8.41 2.13 27.76
N GLY A 68 -8.35 2.01 26.42
CA GLY A 68 -9.25 2.72 25.51
C GLY A 68 -10.72 2.37 25.73
N GLN A 69 -11.03 1.08 25.91
CA GLN A 69 -12.41 0.63 26.18
C GLN A 69 -12.92 1.04 27.56
N LEU A 70 -12.03 1.16 28.55
CA LEU A 70 -12.38 1.62 29.90
C LEU A 70 -12.71 3.11 29.95
N ARG A 71 -12.10 3.92 29.07
CA ARG A 71 -12.30 5.37 28.96
C ARG A 71 -12.00 6.17 30.24
N CYS A 72 -11.06 5.69 31.06
CA CYS A 72 -10.62 6.40 32.25
C CYS A 72 -9.53 7.42 31.85
N SER A 73 -9.75 8.69 32.16
CA SER A 73 -8.87 9.80 31.76
C SER A 73 -7.44 9.72 32.33
N GLU A 74 -7.26 8.99 33.42
CA GLU A 74 -5.98 8.77 34.10
C GLU A 74 -4.95 8.08 33.20
N ALA A 75 -5.40 7.36 32.16
CA ALA A 75 -4.52 6.68 31.21
C ALA A 75 -3.93 7.60 30.14
N ILE A 76 -4.49 8.80 29.93
CA ILE A 76 -4.13 9.68 28.80
C ILE A 76 -2.66 10.10 28.83
N GLU A 77 -2.20 10.76 29.90
CA GLU A 77 -0.82 11.25 29.99
C GLU A 77 0.20 10.10 29.90
N PRO A 78 0.01 8.96 30.60
CA PRO A 78 0.85 7.77 30.40
C PRO A 78 0.89 7.25 28.95
N LEU A 79 -0.23 7.23 28.24
CA LEU A 79 -0.29 6.78 26.85
C LEU A 79 0.39 7.76 25.90
N ILE A 80 0.25 9.08 26.12
CA ILE A 80 0.95 10.11 25.34
C ILE A 80 2.47 9.98 25.51
N ASN A 81 2.95 9.63 26.70
CA ASN A 81 4.39 9.40 26.95
C ASN A 81 4.98 8.22 26.16
N LEU A 82 4.15 7.44 25.47
CA LEU A 82 4.59 6.35 24.60
C LEU A 82 4.91 6.81 23.17
N PHE A 83 4.46 7.99 22.74
CA PHE A 83 4.60 8.42 21.34
C PHE A 83 6.05 8.43 20.87
N ASP A 84 6.96 9.10 21.58
CA ASP A 84 8.39 9.12 21.22
C ASP A 84 9.05 7.73 21.24
N ARG A 85 8.48 6.77 21.98
CA ARG A 85 9.00 5.40 22.03
C ARG A 85 8.53 4.56 20.84
N PHE A 86 7.32 4.82 20.34
CA PHE A 86 6.67 3.99 19.33
C PHE A 86 6.43 4.70 17.99
N ASN A 87 6.96 5.91 17.80
CA ASN A 87 6.83 6.67 16.56
C ASN A 87 7.46 6.00 15.31
N GLN A 88 8.22 4.92 15.49
CA GLN A 88 8.76 4.06 14.42
C GLN A 88 8.04 2.71 14.28
N ASN A 89 6.97 2.46 15.05
CA ASN A 89 6.21 1.20 15.00
C ASN A 89 4.90 1.41 14.24
N ASP A 90 4.78 0.85 13.04
CA ASP A 90 3.64 1.06 12.12
C ASP A 90 2.27 0.82 12.77
N TRP A 91 2.14 -0.25 13.54
CA TRP A 91 0.87 -0.58 14.20
C TRP A 91 0.56 0.40 15.35
N ALA A 92 1.57 0.94 16.03
CA ALA A 92 1.39 1.86 17.16
C ALA A 92 0.93 3.25 16.69
N LEU A 93 1.43 3.68 15.52
CA LEU A 93 1.04 4.92 14.85
C LEU A 93 -0.47 5.01 14.67
N THR A 94 -1.13 3.90 14.35
CA THR A 94 -2.60 3.87 14.22
C THR A 94 -3.32 3.57 15.54
N GLU A 95 -2.83 2.63 16.35
CA GLU A 95 -3.58 2.17 17.52
C GLU A 95 -3.62 3.16 18.67
N LEU A 96 -2.50 3.82 19.00
CA LEU A 96 -2.45 4.72 20.14
C LEU A 96 -3.38 5.93 19.95
N PRO A 97 -3.44 6.58 18.77
CA PRO A 97 -4.47 7.57 18.46
C PRO A 97 -5.90 7.05 18.65
N MET A 98 -6.21 5.87 18.12
CA MET A 98 -7.54 5.25 18.30
C MET A 98 -7.89 5.05 19.78
N VAL A 99 -6.94 4.54 20.58
CA VAL A 99 -7.11 4.31 22.02
C VAL A 99 -7.42 5.61 22.74
N ILE A 100 -6.63 6.66 22.52
CA ILE A 100 -6.83 7.96 23.18
C ILE A 100 -8.15 8.59 22.70
N GLY A 101 -8.48 8.44 21.41
CA GLY A 101 -9.78 8.81 20.84
C GLY A 101 -10.97 8.16 21.54
N MET A 102 -10.85 6.89 21.92
CA MET A 102 -11.88 6.18 22.69
C MET A 102 -12.06 6.75 24.10
N ILE A 103 -10.98 7.16 24.76
CA ILE A 103 -11.04 7.79 26.10
C ILE A 103 -11.75 9.14 26.03
N GLY A 104 -11.43 9.96 25.03
CA GLY A 104 -12.21 11.15 24.66
C GLY A 104 -11.66 12.47 25.19
N ASN A 105 -12.55 13.44 25.39
CA ASN A 105 -12.26 14.89 25.41
C ASN A 105 -11.20 15.35 26.42
N ALA A 106 -10.98 14.59 27.50
CA ALA A 106 -9.92 14.88 28.46
C ALA A 106 -8.51 14.86 27.83
N GLY A 107 -8.35 14.22 26.66
CA GLY A 107 -7.09 14.13 25.94
C GLY A 107 -6.71 15.39 25.16
N ILE A 108 -7.67 16.24 24.81
CA ILE A 108 -7.43 17.36 23.88
C ILE A 108 -6.35 18.31 24.40
N GLU A 109 -6.42 18.70 25.68
CA GLU A 109 -5.46 19.65 26.26
C GLU A 109 -4.03 19.05 26.41
N PRO A 110 -3.85 17.83 26.96
CA PRO A 110 -2.56 17.15 26.92
C PRO A 110 -1.97 16.97 25.51
N LEU A 111 -2.78 16.55 24.53
CA LEU A 111 -2.34 16.35 23.15
C LEU A 111 -1.95 17.67 22.48
N ASN A 112 -2.74 18.73 22.70
CA ASN A 112 -2.41 20.07 22.23
C ASN A 112 -1.07 20.56 22.80
N ARG A 113 -0.81 20.31 24.08
CA ARG A 113 0.49 20.62 24.71
C ARG A 113 1.63 19.84 24.06
N TYR A 114 1.41 18.56 23.75
CA TYR A 114 2.40 17.71 23.08
C TYR A 114 2.70 18.19 21.65
N LEU A 115 1.66 18.45 20.84
CA LEU A 115 1.75 18.97 19.48
C LEU A 115 2.56 20.28 19.41
N ASN A 116 2.41 21.15 20.41
CA ASN A 116 3.09 22.44 20.49
C ASN A 116 4.46 22.39 21.18
N SER A 117 5.00 21.21 21.48
CA SER A 117 6.30 21.06 22.13
C SER A 117 7.37 20.64 21.11
N PRO A 118 8.24 21.57 20.66
CA PRO A 118 9.23 21.31 19.62
C PRO A 118 10.39 20.40 20.06
N SER A 119 10.38 19.93 21.33
CA SER A 119 11.35 18.94 21.80
C SER A 119 11.04 17.52 21.35
N HIS A 120 9.82 17.27 20.88
CA HIS A 120 9.39 15.96 20.38
C HIS A 120 9.60 15.86 18.88
N ASP A 121 9.78 14.62 18.41
CA ASP A 121 9.88 14.30 16.99
C ASP A 121 8.59 14.64 16.23
N SER A 122 8.72 14.97 14.94
CA SER A 122 7.60 15.34 14.06
C SER A 122 6.54 14.25 13.99
N PHE A 123 6.91 12.97 13.86
CA PHE A 123 5.94 11.86 13.81
C PHE A 123 5.22 11.67 15.14
N SER A 124 5.92 11.82 16.27
CA SER A 124 5.27 11.80 17.59
C SER A 124 4.25 12.93 17.75
N ARG A 125 4.53 14.10 17.18
CA ARG A 125 3.60 15.24 17.19
C ARG A 125 2.42 15.01 16.24
N VAL A 126 2.62 14.31 15.12
CA VAL A 126 1.54 13.83 14.25
C VAL A 126 0.64 12.82 14.98
N MET A 127 1.19 11.88 15.76
CA MET A 127 0.37 10.98 16.58
C MET A 127 -0.52 11.76 17.57
N ALA A 128 -0.02 12.88 18.12
CA ALA A 128 -0.81 13.74 18.98
C ALA A 128 -1.95 14.46 18.22
N LEU A 129 -1.68 14.89 16.98
CA LEU A 129 -2.68 15.44 16.07
C LEU A 129 -3.77 14.42 15.74
N GLU A 130 -3.39 13.24 15.25
CA GLU A 130 -4.31 12.15 14.88
C GLU A 130 -5.14 11.69 16.09
N SER A 131 -4.55 11.67 17.29
CA SER A 131 -5.29 11.38 18.52
C SER A 131 -6.41 12.40 18.76
N MET A 132 -6.19 13.69 18.47
CA MET A 132 -7.23 14.71 18.56
C MET A 132 -8.28 14.56 17.46
N GLU A 133 -7.88 14.16 16.26
CA GLU A 133 -8.81 13.84 15.16
C GLU A 133 -9.74 12.68 15.55
N GLU A 134 -9.17 11.62 16.10
CA GLU A 134 -9.91 10.46 16.59
C GLU A 134 -10.93 10.84 17.67
N ILE A 135 -10.58 11.80 18.56
CA ILE A 135 -11.52 12.40 19.52
C ILE A 135 -12.62 13.18 18.78
N GLY A 136 -12.26 14.07 17.85
CA GLY A 136 -13.20 14.92 17.12
C GLY A 136 -14.19 14.14 16.25
N LEU A 137 -13.78 13.00 15.69
CA LEU A 137 -14.60 12.10 14.89
C LEU A 137 -15.57 11.28 15.74
N ARG A 138 -15.17 10.90 16.96
CA ARG A 138 -15.98 10.06 17.87
C ARG A 138 -16.94 10.86 18.75
N HIS A 139 -16.54 12.05 19.16
CA HIS A 139 -17.27 12.88 20.12
C HIS A 139 -17.74 14.16 19.44
N LEU A 140 -19.01 14.18 19.01
CA LEU A 140 -19.59 15.26 18.19
C LEU A 140 -19.46 16.67 18.81
N ASP A 141 -19.39 16.75 20.14
CA ASP A 141 -19.20 18.00 20.89
C ASP A 141 -17.75 18.52 20.86
N SER A 142 -16.80 17.68 20.43
CA SER A 142 -15.37 18.01 20.40
C SER A 142 -14.88 18.60 19.09
N ARG A 143 -15.61 18.42 17.98
CA ARG A 143 -15.20 18.91 16.66
C ARG A 143 -14.77 20.39 16.72
N GLU A 144 -15.61 21.27 17.28
CA GLU A 144 -15.31 22.71 17.35
C GLU A 144 -14.03 23.00 18.15
N THR A 145 -13.81 22.27 19.24
CA THR A 145 -12.60 22.43 20.06
C THR A 145 -11.36 21.94 19.33
N VAL A 146 -11.42 20.77 18.68
CA VAL A 146 -10.29 20.20 17.91
C VAL A 146 -9.92 21.09 16.74
N VAL A 147 -10.90 21.52 15.94
CA VAL A 147 -10.69 22.47 14.84
C VAL A 147 -10.11 23.79 15.35
N SER A 148 -10.61 24.29 16.49
CA SER A 148 -10.06 25.50 17.12
C SER A 148 -8.60 25.33 17.55
N VAL A 149 -8.22 24.17 18.07
CA VAL A 149 -6.84 23.85 18.46
C VAL A 149 -5.93 23.83 17.24
N MET A 150 -6.28 23.06 16.20
CA MET A 150 -5.53 22.98 14.94
C MET A 150 -5.39 24.35 14.26
N THR A 151 -6.48 25.12 14.20
CA THR A 151 -6.47 26.48 13.64
C THR A 151 -5.60 27.42 14.48
N THR A 152 -5.56 27.23 15.80
CA THR A 152 -4.69 28.04 16.68
C THR A 152 -3.22 27.71 16.50
N TYR A 153 -2.88 26.42 16.32
CA TYR A 153 -1.54 25.99 15.95
C TYR A 153 -1.09 26.67 14.64
N LEU A 154 -1.91 26.64 13.59
CA LEU A 154 -1.58 27.25 12.28
C LEU A 154 -1.47 28.79 12.30
N LYS A 155 -1.90 29.48 13.37
CA LYS A 155 -1.63 30.92 13.53
C LYS A 155 -0.17 31.21 13.91
N SER A 156 0.49 30.25 14.54
CA SER A 156 1.91 30.27 14.90
C SER A 156 2.53 28.91 14.55
N PRO A 157 2.54 28.54 13.25
CA PRO A 157 2.96 27.22 12.80
C PRO A 157 4.44 27.02 13.07
N ASP A 158 4.87 25.77 13.16
CA ASP A 158 6.28 25.45 13.33
C ASP A 158 7.06 25.92 12.09
N GLN A 159 8.09 26.75 12.30
CA GLN A 159 8.80 27.35 11.16
C GLN A 159 9.75 26.36 10.50
N ASP A 160 10.15 25.32 11.23
CA ASP A 160 11.16 24.36 10.79
C ASP A 160 10.54 23.01 10.36
N ASP A 161 9.22 22.87 10.46
CA ASP A 161 8.49 21.62 10.16
C ASP A 161 7.26 21.85 9.24
N PRO A 162 7.47 22.09 7.93
CA PRO A 162 6.39 22.25 6.96
C PRO A 162 5.52 21.00 6.78
N PHE A 163 6.08 19.81 7.03
CA PHE A 163 5.37 18.53 6.98
C PHE A 163 4.28 18.47 8.05
N LEU A 164 4.64 18.70 9.32
CA LEU A 164 3.67 18.73 10.42
C LEU A 164 2.60 19.79 10.21
N ASN A 165 2.98 20.99 9.72
CA ASN A 165 2.01 22.03 9.39
C ASN A 165 1.00 21.55 8.34
N ALA A 166 1.46 20.81 7.32
CA ALA A 166 0.59 20.25 6.29
C ALA A 166 -0.29 19.11 6.82
N CYS A 167 0.20 18.27 7.74
CA CYS A 167 -0.63 17.30 8.45
C CYS A 167 -1.76 17.99 9.24
N VAL A 168 -1.47 19.11 9.94
CA VAL A 168 -2.51 19.88 10.63
C VAL A 168 -3.56 20.43 9.66
N VAL A 169 -3.15 20.81 8.45
CA VAL A 169 -4.08 21.19 7.37
C VAL A 169 -4.93 20.00 6.93
N ALA A 170 -4.33 18.81 6.76
CA ALA A 170 -5.06 17.58 6.41
C ALA A 170 -6.17 17.28 7.43
N GLY A 171 -5.86 17.34 8.73
CA GLY A 171 -6.85 17.16 9.79
C GLY A 171 -8.01 18.16 9.70
N LEU A 172 -7.73 19.43 9.38
CA LEU A 172 -8.76 20.44 9.16
C LEU A 172 -9.64 20.13 7.93
N LEU A 173 -9.07 19.54 6.87
CA LEU A 173 -9.81 19.10 5.69
C LEU A 173 -10.75 17.94 6.00
N ASP A 174 -10.31 16.98 6.82
CA ASP A 174 -11.14 15.85 7.25
C ASP A 174 -12.36 16.31 8.06
N PHE A 175 -12.23 17.40 8.80
CA PHE A 175 -13.35 18.07 9.47
C PHE A 175 -14.16 19.01 8.56
N SER A 176 -13.78 19.16 7.29
CA SER A 176 -14.34 20.15 6.35
C SER A 176 -14.39 21.55 6.95
N ALA A 177 -13.31 21.97 7.62
CA ALA A 177 -13.22 23.20 8.41
C ALA A 177 -13.07 24.45 7.53
N VAL A 178 -14.17 24.83 6.85
CA VAL A 178 -14.24 26.02 6.01
C VAL A 178 -13.89 27.30 6.80
N GLU A 179 -14.19 27.33 8.10
CA GLU A 179 -13.88 28.42 9.02
C GLU A 179 -12.36 28.69 9.18
N SER A 180 -11.50 27.72 8.83
CA SER A 180 -10.05 27.81 8.98
C SER A 180 -9.34 28.29 7.71
N ILE A 181 -10.06 28.45 6.59
CA ILE A 181 -9.46 28.70 5.26
C ILE A 181 -8.52 29.91 5.23
N ASP A 182 -8.87 31.00 5.90
CA ASP A 182 -8.04 32.21 5.87
C ASP A 182 -6.70 32.00 6.58
N THR A 183 -6.69 31.23 7.67
CA THR A 183 -5.44 30.82 8.34
C THR A 183 -4.63 29.88 7.44
N ILE A 184 -5.27 28.91 6.79
CA ILE A 184 -4.60 27.98 5.85
C ILE A 184 -3.96 28.76 4.69
N ARG A 185 -4.68 29.72 4.09
CA ARG A 185 -4.15 30.61 3.04
C ARG A 185 -2.89 31.35 3.49
N GLU A 186 -2.86 31.85 4.73
CA GLU A 186 -1.69 32.55 5.27
C GLU A 186 -0.47 31.62 5.43
N VAL A 187 -0.67 30.37 5.85
CA VAL A 187 0.40 29.37 5.97
C VAL A 187 0.98 29.05 4.60
N TYR A 188 0.13 28.75 3.61
CA TYR A 188 0.54 28.46 2.24
C TYR A 188 1.21 29.66 1.55
N ALA A 189 0.70 30.87 1.77
CA ALA A 189 1.32 32.09 1.22
C ALA A 189 2.73 32.35 1.78
N LYS A 190 3.05 31.84 2.96
CA LYS A 190 4.38 31.91 3.56
C LYS A 190 5.28 30.73 3.18
N GLY A 191 4.78 29.73 2.45
CA GLY A 191 5.53 28.52 2.10
C GLY A 191 5.82 27.64 3.32
N LEU A 192 4.97 27.68 4.35
CA LEU A 192 5.16 26.96 5.62
C LEU A 192 4.42 25.63 5.68
N ALA A 193 3.83 25.17 4.59
CA ALA A 193 3.19 23.85 4.49
C ALA A 193 3.76 23.10 3.30
N GLU A 194 4.10 21.84 3.51
CA GLU A 194 4.56 20.95 2.46
C GLU A 194 3.41 20.62 1.48
N LEU A 195 3.65 20.82 0.19
CA LEU A 195 2.62 20.61 -0.84
C LEU A 195 2.32 19.13 -1.10
N SER A 196 3.25 18.22 -0.80
CA SER A 196 3.12 16.77 -1.02
C SER A 196 1.96 16.14 -0.23
N VAL A 197 1.58 16.74 0.91
CA VAL A 197 0.58 16.18 1.82
C VAL A 197 -0.84 16.53 1.38
N CYS A 198 -1.14 17.82 1.18
CA CYS A 198 -2.51 18.32 0.90
C CYS A 198 -2.66 18.95 -0.50
N GLY A 199 -1.60 18.96 -1.31
CA GLY A 199 -1.54 19.77 -2.52
C GLY A 199 -1.39 21.26 -2.20
N ASP A 200 -1.65 22.10 -3.21
CA ASP A 200 -1.60 23.55 -3.06
C ASP A 200 -2.93 24.17 -2.57
N ILE A 201 -2.92 25.49 -2.38
CA ILE A 201 -4.09 26.21 -1.86
C ILE A 201 -5.32 26.08 -2.77
N GLU A 202 -5.16 25.92 -4.08
CA GLU A 202 -6.29 25.73 -4.98
C GLU A 202 -6.95 24.36 -4.78
N GLU A 203 -6.15 23.31 -4.54
CA GLU A 203 -6.64 21.95 -4.26
C GLU A 203 -7.39 21.89 -2.92
N ILE A 204 -6.86 22.58 -1.90
CA ILE A 204 -7.52 22.77 -0.60
C ILE A 204 -8.86 23.49 -0.75
N GLU A 205 -8.90 24.60 -1.50
CA GLU A 205 -10.14 25.35 -1.71
C GLU A 205 -11.18 24.55 -2.49
N ILE A 206 -10.76 23.70 -3.43
CA ILE A 206 -11.64 22.77 -4.14
C ILE A 206 -12.18 21.70 -3.20
N SER A 207 -11.33 21.09 -2.38
CA SER A 207 -11.72 20.08 -1.38
C SER A 207 -12.76 20.62 -0.40
N LEU A 208 -12.60 21.87 0.04
CA LEU A 208 -13.55 22.57 0.91
C LEU A 208 -14.78 23.15 0.19
N GLY A 209 -14.90 22.96 -1.13
CA GLY A 209 -16.03 23.45 -1.93
C GLY A 209 -16.08 24.97 -2.09
N LEU A 210 -14.99 25.68 -1.83
CA LEU A 210 -14.85 27.14 -1.98
C LEU A 210 -14.45 27.55 -3.40
N ARG A 211 -13.96 26.58 -4.19
CA ARG A 211 -13.53 26.74 -5.59
C ARG A 211 -14.08 25.58 -6.42
N SER A 212 -14.49 25.85 -7.66
CA SER A 212 -15.04 24.83 -8.56
C SER A 212 -14.00 24.19 -9.47
N GLU A 213 -12.99 24.96 -9.89
CA GLU A 213 -11.94 24.52 -10.82
C GLU A 213 -10.65 25.31 -10.59
N ARG A 214 -9.53 24.77 -11.06
CA ARG A 214 -8.21 25.41 -10.94
C ARG A 214 -8.08 26.60 -11.89
N SER A 215 -7.44 27.66 -11.42
CA SER A 215 -7.06 28.84 -12.21
C SER A 215 -5.59 28.83 -12.65
N THR A 216 -4.76 28.02 -11.98
CA THR A 216 -3.34 27.86 -12.27
C THR A 216 -3.00 26.42 -12.63
N PRO A 217 -1.94 26.19 -13.42
CA PRO A 217 -1.40 24.85 -13.62
C PRO A 217 -1.12 24.16 -12.29
N LYS A 218 -1.33 22.84 -12.21
CA LYS A 218 -1.06 22.06 -11.00
C LYS A 218 0.44 22.12 -10.68
N PRO A 219 0.86 22.53 -9.48
CA PRO A 219 2.26 22.50 -9.08
C PRO A 219 2.78 21.08 -9.00
N ASP A 220 4.09 20.95 -9.15
CA ASP A 220 4.81 19.76 -8.77
C ASP A 220 4.99 19.77 -7.24
N TYR A 221 4.54 18.71 -6.56
CA TYR A 221 4.46 18.65 -5.11
C TYR A 221 5.66 17.96 -4.45
N HIS A 222 6.61 17.46 -5.23
CA HIS A 222 7.84 16.84 -4.74
C HIS A 222 9.09 17.59 -5.24
N PRO A 223 9.31 18.86 -4.84
CA PRO A 223 10.45 19.63 -5.33
C PRO A 223 11.81 19.12 -4.80
N ASP A 224 11.82 18.47 -3.63
CA ASP A 224 13.04 17.96 -2.97
C ASP A 224 13.29 16.46 -3.21
N PHE A 225 12.34 15.77 -3.85
CA PHE A 225 12.54 14.45 -4.43
C PHE A 225 12.45 14.62 -5.95
N PRO A 226 13.57 14.92 -6.61
CA PRO A 226 13.53 15.23 -8.03
C PRO A 226 13.17 13.96 -8.79
N PHE A 227 11.89 13.81 -9.15
CA PHE A 227 11.51 13.02 -10.33
C PHE A 227 12.25 13.53 -11.58
N GLU A 228 12.81 14.75 -11.54
CA GLU A 228 13.73 15.31 -12.54
C GLU A 228 15.19 14.78 -12.46
N GLU A 229 15.64 14.12 -11.39
CA GLU A 229 16.99 13.51 -11.27
C GLU A 229 16.99 11.99 -11.06
N LEU A 230 15.83 11.32 -11.10
CA LEU A 230 15.87 10.01 -11.74
C LEU A 230 16.28 10.31 -13.20
N PRO A 231 17.31 9.64 -13.76
CA PRO A 231 17.43 9.69 -15.21
C PRO A 231 16.03 9.38 -15.74
N ARG A 232 15.48 10.22 -16.64
CA ARG A 232 14.26 9.87 -17.38
C ARG A 232 14.61 8.65 -18.22
N LEU A 233 14.64 7.49 -17.57
CA LEU A 233 14.93 6.21 -18.18
C LEU A 233 13.73 5.80 -19.02
N TYR A 234 12.52 6.24 -18.62
CA TYR A 234 11.25 5.95 -19.24
C TYR A 234 10.37 7.21 -19.35
N GLU A 235 9.55 7.28 -20.40
CA GLU A 235 8.64 8.41 -20.65
C GLU A 235 7.35 8.33 -19.81
N ASP A 236 6.96 7.13 -19.38
CA ASP A 236 5.76 6.87 -18.59
C ASP A 236 6.04 6.96 -17.07
N GLU A 237 5.11 7.56 -16.31
CA GLU A 237 5.23 7.73 -14.86
C GLU A 237 5.17 6.40 -14.10
N SER A 238 4.34 5.46 -14.57
CA SER A 238 4.23 4.13 -13.97
C SER A 238 5.50 3.31 -14.20
N ASP A 239 6.15 3.46 -15.34
CA ASP A 239 7.45 2.86 -15.65
C ASP A 239 8.55 3.38 -14.71
N GLN A 240 8.53 4.67 -14.41
CA GLN A 240 9.48 5.32 -13.51
C GLN A 240 9.32 4.80 -12.08
N ILE A 241 8.08 4.70 -11.58
CA ILE A 241 7.78 4.15 -10.25
C ILE A 241 8.30 2.72 -10.13
N ILE A 242 8.02 1.88 -11.13
CA ILE A 242 8.48 0.48 -11.16
C ILE A 242 10.01 0.43 -11.18
N GLY A 243 10.64 1.15 -12.11
CA GLY A 243 12.09 1.16 -12.25
C GLY A 243 12.80 1.61 -10.99
N PHE A 244 12.28 2.63 -10.32
CA PHE A 244 12.80 3.11 -9.05
C PHE A 244 12.68 2.07 -7.94
N CYS A 245 11.49 1.47 -7.76
CA CYS A 245 11.26 0.49 -6.71
C CYS A 245 12.11 -0.77 -6.91
N LEU A 246 12.24 -1.27 -8.14
CA LEU A 246 13.11 -2.41 -8.45
C LEU A 246 14.60 -2.08 -8.19
N MET A 247 15.03 -0.85 -8.48
CA MET A 247 16.40 -0.42 -8.20
C MET A 247 16.67 -0.26 -6.69
N LYS A 248 15.69 0.26 -5.94
CA LYS A 248 15.83 0.55 -4.50
C LYS A 248 15.76 -0.72 -3.66
N TYR A 249 14.81 -1.61 -3.98
CA TYR A 249 14.45 -2.77 -3.16
C TYR A 249 14.86 -4.11 -3.77
N GLY A 250 15.30 -4.14 -5.02
CA GLY A 250 15.66 -5.38 -5.71
C GLY A 250 16.96 -5.99 -5.21
N GLU A 251 16.98 -7.32 -5.12
CA GLU A 251 18.18 -8.13 -4.96
C GLU A 251 18.47 -8.92 -6.25
N ASP A 252 19.54 -9.71 -6.28
CA ASP A 252 19.94 -10.52 -7.44
C ASP A 252 18.82 -11.49 -7.92
N ALA A 253 17.92 -11.91 -7.03
CA ALA A 253 16.81 -12.80 -7.35
C ALA A 253 15.56 -12.06 -7.90
N SER A 254 15.51 -10.73 -7.74
CA SER A 254 14.38 -9.90 -8.18
C SER A 254 14.32 -9.80 -9.70
N ILE A 255 13.21 -9.30 -10.21
CA ILE A 255 13.13 -8.75 -11.57
C ILE A 255 14.03 -7.51 -11.61
N GLN A 256 14.93 -7.44 -12.58
CA GLN A 256 16.03 -6.47 -12.63
C GLN A 256 15.67 -5.17 -13.38
N GLY A 257 14.51 -5.12 -14.04
CA GLY A 257 14.07 -3.92 -14.75
C GLY A 257 12.73 -4.08 -15.44
N ILE A 258 12.28 -3.00 -16.09
CA ILE A 258 10.92 -2.93 -16.64
C ILE A 258 10.71 -3.85 -17.85
N SER A 259 11.73 -4.03 -18.69
CA SER A 259 11.68 -4.92 -19.84
C SER A 259 11.44 -6.37 -19.41
N GLU A 260 12.19 -6.82 -18.39
CA GLU A 260 12.02 -8.13 -17.77
C GLU A 260 10.66 -8.24 -17.08
N LEU A 261 10.22 -7.22 -16.33
CA LEU A 261 8.90 -7.21 -15.71
C LEU A 261 7.79 -7.33 -16.77
N HIS A 262 7.89 -6.60 -17.86
CA HIS A 262 6.92 -6.65 -18.94
C HIS A 262 6.85 -8.04 -19.57
N GLY A 263 8.00 -8.69 -19.82
CA GLY A 263 8.05 -10.08 -20.28
C GLY A 263 7.38 -11.03 -19.29
N TYR A 264 7.70 -10.89 -18.00
CA TYR A 264 7.12 -11.66 -16.91
C TYR A 264 5.59 -11.54 -16.86
N LEU A 265 5.06 -10.32 -16.80
CA LEU A 265 3.62 -10.06 -16.75
C LEU A 265 2.90 -10.54 -18.02
N THR A 266 3.54 -10.44 -19.18
CA THR A 266 2.99 -10.94 -20.45
C THR A 266 2.83 -12.45 -20.42
N ALA A 267 3.81 -13.19 -19.90
CA ALA A 267 3.70 -14.63 -19.72
C ALA A 267 2.58 -14.99 -18.74
N ILE A 268 2.45 -14.28 -17.61
CA ILE A 268 1.35 -14.48 -16.65
C ILE A 268 -0.01 -14.20 -17.31
N ALA A 269 -0.11 -13.13 -18.10
CA ALA A 269 -1.33 -12.78 -18.84
C ALA A 269 -1.71 -13.82 -19.89
N SER A 270 -0.71 -14.49 -20.47
CA SER A 270 -0.85 -15.51 -21.53
C SER A 270 -1.18 -16.92 -21.04
N SER A 271 -1.15 -17.15 -19.72
CA SER A 271 -1.44 -18.45 -19.14
C SER A 271 -2.85 -18.98 -19.52
N PRO A 272 -3.01 -20.29 -19.78
CA PRO A 272 -4.31 -20.91 -20.06
C PRO A 272 -5.29 -20.82 -18.88
N LYS A 273 -4.80 -20.54 -17.68
CA LYS A 273 -5.64 -20.34 -16.48
C LYS A 273 -5.28 -19.01 -15.81
N LEU A 274 -6.25 -18.41 -15.13
CA LEU A 274 -5.97 -17.25 -14.29
C LEU A 274 -5.01 -17.67 -13.16
N ILE A 275 -3.84 -17.04 -13.12
CA ILE A 275 -2.91 -17.14 -12.00
C ILE A 275 -3.23 -15.95 -11.07
N MET A 276 -3.54 -16.23 -9.81
CA MET A 276 -3.93 -15.19 -8.85
C MET A 276 -2.73 -14.27 -8.54
N PRO A 277 -2.93 -12.94 -8.41
CA PRO A 277 -1.86 -12.01 -8.05
C PRO A 277 -1.07 -12.40 -6.80
N SER A 278 -1.73 -12.95 -5.78
CA SER A 278 -1.08 -13.42 -4.56
C SER A 278 -0.03 -14.53 -4.79
N VAL A 279 0.00 -15.16 -5.97
CA VAL A 279 0.97 -16.21 -6.32
C VAL A 279 2.16 -15.63 -7.07
N TRP A 280 1.92 -14.78 -8.06
CA TRP A 280 2.97 -14.28 -8.96
C TRP A 280 3.55 -12.94 -8.51
N PHE A 281 2.78 -12.09 -7.83
CA PHE A 281 3.23 -10.75 -7.43
C PHE A 281 4.42 -10.78 -6.45
N PRO A 282 4.42 -11.60 -5.38
CA PRO A 282 5.58 -11.69 -4.50
C PRO A 282 6.84 -12.18 -5.23
N ALA A 283 6.67 -12.97 -6.30
CA ALA A 283 7.77 -13.56 -7.05
C ALA A 283 8.55 -12.56 -7.91
N ILE A 284 8.07 -11.32 -8.02
CA ILE A 284 8.81 -10.19 -8.59
C ILE A 284 10.11 -9.96 -7.81
N TRP A 285 10.12 -10.26 -6.51
CA TRP A 285 11.26 -10.05 -5.62
C TRP A 285 12.11 -11.31 -5.38
N GLY A 286 11.75 -12.45 -5.98
CA GLY A 286 12.42 -13.74 -5.76
C GLY A 286 11.50 -14.78 -5.12
N SER A 287 12.07 -15.77 -4.43
CA SER A 287 11.31 -16.91 -3.88
C SER A 287 11.17 -16.83 -2.35
N GLY A 288 9.98 -17.09 -1.81
CA GLY A 288 9.76 -17.18 -0.35
C GLY A 288 9.67 -15.81 0.34
N ASP A 289 10.44 -15.62 1.41
CA ASP A 289 10.45 -14.44 2.30
C ASP A 289 11.28 -13.26 1.74
N GLN A 290 11.62 -13.26 0.44
CA GLN A 290 12.44 -12.23 -0.21
C GLN A 290 11.64 -10.97 -0.61
N ALA A 291 10.43 -10.80 -0.09
CA ALA A 291 9.72 -9.54 -0.27
C ALA A 291 10.48 -8.42 0.47
N PRO A 292 10.68 -7.25 -0.14
CA PRO A 292 11.41 -6.18 0.50
C PRO A 292 10.66 -5.64 1.72
N GLU A 293 11.43 -5.22 2.71
CA GLU A 293 10.96 -4.31 3.76
C GLU A 293 10.81 -2.93 3.12
N TRP A 294 9.56 -2.46 3.03
CA TRP A 294 9.26 -1.17 2.43
C TRP A 294 9.47 -0.06 3.45
N ASP A 295 10.20 0.99 3.07
CA ASP A 295 10.40 2.15 3.96
C ASP A 295 9.10 2.96 4.10
N ASP A 296 8.22 2.87 3.10
CA ASP A 296 6.98 3.61 3.02
C ASP A 296 5.84 2.75 2.44
N MET A 297 4.74 2.67 3.18
CA MET A 297 3.52 1.98 2.76
C MET A 297 2.84 2.62 1.54
N ASN A 298 3.18 3.85 1.17
CA ASN A 298 2.75 4.47 -0.08
C ASN A 298 3.57 3.97 -1.28
N GLU A 299 4.88 3.73 -1.11
CA GLU A 299 5.72 3.17 -2.18
C GLU A 299 5.22 1.79 -2.62
N ILE A 300 4.87 0.90 -1.67
CA ILE A 300 4.26 -0.41 -2.00
C ILE A 300 2.91 -0.27 -2.70
N LYS A 301 2.06 0.70 -2.29
CA LYS A 301 0.75 0.92 -2.92
C LYS A 301 0.91 1.40 -4.36
N GLN A 302 1.80 2.36 -4.59
CA GLN A 302 2.09 2.91 -5.92
C GLN A 302 2.72 1.85 -6.82
N PHE A 303 3.73 1.12 -6.33
CA PHE A 303 4.35 0.01 -7.04
C PHE A 303 3.32 -1.06 -7.42
N SER A 304 2.49 -1.47 -6.45
CA SER A 304 1.45 -2.48 -6.69
C SER A 304 0.42 -2.03 -7.72
N SER A 305 0.00 -0.76 -7.67
CA SER A 305 -0.91 -0.19 -8.68
C SER A 305 -0.25 -0.20 -10.06
N ALA A 306 0.97 0.33 -10.18
CA ALA A 306 1.70 0.41 -11.44
C ALA A 306 1.92 -0.96 -12.08
N VAL A 307 2.33 -1.96 -11.29
CA VAL A 307 2.50 -3.35 -11.77
C VAL A 307 1.17 -3.95 -12.24
N MET A 308 0.08 -3.71 -11.51
CA MET A 308 -1.24 -4.20 -11.91
C MET A 308 -1.77 -3.50 -13.16
N ASP A 309 -1.48 -2.21 -13.34
CA ASP A 309 -1.82 -1.46 -14.55
C ASP A 309 -1.10 -2.04 -15.77
N HIS A 310 0.21 -2.32 -15.65
CA HIS A 310 1.00 -3.01 -16.67
C HIS A 310 0.46 -4.41 -17.00
N TYR A 311 0.09 -5.19 -15.98
CA TYR A 311 -0.52 -6.51 -16.19
C TYR A 311 -1.82 -6.41 -16.98
N ASN A 312 -2.69 -5.46 -16.59
CA ASN A 312 -3.96 -5.24 -17.24
C ASN A 312 -3.80 -4.72 -18.66
N GLU A 313 -2.83 -3.84 -18.89
CA GLU A 313 -2.47 -3.33 -20.21
C GLU A 313 -1.99 -4.45 -21.13
N ALA A 314 -0.99 -5.23 -20.72
CA ALA A 314 -0.49 -6.37 -21.49
C ALA A 314 -1.63 -7.33 -21.86
N LEU A 315 -2.48 -7.67 -20.89
CA LEU A 315 -3.67 -8.51 -21.12
C LEU A 315 -4.65 -7.88 -22.11
N ASN A 316 -4.88 -6.58 -22.04
CA ASN A 316 -5.77 -5.87 -22.96
C ASN A 316 -5.20 -5.81 -24.38
N LEU A 317 -3.91 -5.52 -24.54
CA LEU A 317 -3.22 -5.47 -25.83
C LEU A 317 -3.22 -6.85 -26.50
N LEU A 318 -2.92 -7.92 -25.74
CA LEU A 318 -3.00 -9.31 -26.21
C LEU A 318 -4.42 -9.67 -26.68
N ARG A 319 -5.45 -9.30 -25.90
CA ARG A 319 -6.85 -9.54 -26.26
C ARG A 319 -7.29 -8.83 -27.53
N ASN A 320 -6.71 -7.66 -27.79
CA ASN A 320 -7.03 -6.82 -28.93
C ASN A 320 -6.09 -7.05 -30.13
N THR A 321 -5.21 -8.05 -30.07
CA THR A 321 -4.20 -8.33 -31.13
C THR A 321 -3.34 -7.11 -31.48
N GLN A 322 -3.01 -6.31 -30.45
CA GLN A 322 -2.23 -5.07 -30.54
C GLN A 322 -0.96 -5.14 -29.68
N TYR A 323 -0.58 -6.35 -29.26
CA TYR A 323 0.56 -6.55 -28.37
C TYR A 323 1.88 -6.18 -29.04
N GLN A 324 2.74 -5.52 -28.27
CA GLN A 324 4.14 -5.23 -28.59
C GLN A 324 4.95 -5.46 -27.33
N ALA A 325 6.08 -6.16 -27.46
CA ALA A 325 7.01 -6.33 -26.36
C ALA A 325 7.76 -5.01 -26.07
N LEU A 326 7.93 -4.71 -24.79
CA LEU A 326 8.75 -3.58 -24.33
C LEU A 326 10.23 -3.98 -24.36
N PHE A 327 10.92 -3.69 -25.46
CA PHE A 327 12.36 -3.87 -25.59
C PHE A 327 13.13 -2.57 -25.32
N ILE A 328 14.37 -2.68 -24.84
CA ILE A 328 15.22 -1.53 -24.54
C ILE A 328 16.32 -1.38 -25.58
N GLU A 329 16.51 -0.17 -26.10
CA GLU A 329 17.68 0.13 -26.92
C GLU A 329 18.86 0.57 -26.06
N ARG A 330 20.01 -0.10 -26.20
CA ARG A 330 21.27 0.32 -25.56
C ARG A 330 22.23 0.88 -26.60
N GLN A 331 22.93 1.96 -26.25
CA GLN A 331 23.97 2.54 -27.09
C GLN A 331 25.28 1.78 -26.90
N ILE A 332 25.67 0.98 -27.89
CA ILE A 332 26.94 0.24 -27.89
C ILE A 332 27.77 0.74 -29.07
N ASN A 333 28.95 1.32 -28.79
CA ASN A 333 29.86 1.88 -29.80
C ASN A 333 29.19 2.90 -30.75
N GLY A 334 28.22 3.67 -30.26
CA GLY A 334 27.50 4.69 -31.05
C GLY A 334 26.44 4.13 -32.00
N LYS A 335 26.08 2.85 -31.86
CA LYS A 335 24.92 2.24 -32.51
C LYS A 335 23.89 1.87 -31.44
N GLY A 336 22.62 2.19 -31.68
CA GLY A 336 21.52 1.64 -30.90
C GLY A 336 21.39 0.16 -31.20
N VAL A 337 21.46 -0.67 -30.17
CA VAL A 337 21.26 -2.12 -30.24
C VAL A 337 20.01 -2.44 -29.43
N LEU A 338 19.05 -3.09 -30.07
CA LEU A 338 17.84 -3.57 -29.41
C LEU A 338 18.18 -4.76 -28.51
N VAL A 339 17.94 -4.61 -27.21
CA VAL A 339 18.15 -5.63 -26.19
C VAL A 339 16.83 -6.31 -25.90
N VAL A 340 16.73 -7.58 -26.32
CA VAL A 340 15.54 -8.43 -26.12
C VAL A 340 15.71 -9.44 -24.98
N ASN A 341 16.95 -9.65 -24.51
CA ASN A 341 17.29 -10.68 -23.53
C ASN A 341 16.53 -10.48 -22.22
N ASP A 342 16.60 -9.27 -21.64
CA ASP A 342 15.90 -8.91 -20.40
C ASP A 342 14.41 -9.30 -20.48
N TRP A 343 13.74 -8.95 -21.59
CA TRP A 343 12.33 -9.28 -21.82
C TRP A 343 12.11 -10.81 -21.92
N CYS A 344 12.96 -11.51 -22.66
CA CYS A 344 12.87 -12.95 -22.86
C CYS A 344 13.08 -13.73 -21.55
N GLU A 345 14.06 -13.33 -20.72
CA GLU A 345 14.30 -13.90 -19.38
C GLU A 345 13.04 -13.76 -18.52
N GLY A 346 12.46 -12.56 -18.48
CA GLY A 346 11.22 -12.29 -17.77
C GLY A 346 10.07 -13.16 -18.23
N TYR A 347 9.88 -13.29 -19.55
CA TYR A 347 8.85 -14.15 -20.12
C TYR A 347 9.02 -15.62 -19.68
N LEU A 348 10.24 -16.16 -19.74
CA LEU A 348 10.54 -17.52 -19.29
C LEU A 348 10.31 -17.70 -17.78
N ARG A 349 10.66 -16.70 -16.95
CA ARG A 349 10.32 -16.70 -15.51
C ARG A 349 8.81 -16.79 -15.29
N GLY A 350 8.02 -16.04 -16.06
CA GLY A 350 6.57 -16.07 -15.95
C GLY A 350 5.94 -17.40 -16.38
N LEU A 351 6.53 -18.10 -17.36
CA LEU A 351 6.08 -19.45 -17.77
C LEU A 351 6.17 -20.48 -16.64
N GLN A 352 7.05 -20.29 -15.65
CA GLN A 352 7.20 -21.22 -14.52
C GLN A 352 5.94 -21.30 -13.64
N PHE A 353 5.08 -20.27 -13.68
CA PHE A 353 3.82 -20.22 -12.95
C PHE A 353 2.65 -20.86 -13.70
N TRP A 354 2.88 -21.31 -14.93
CA TRP A 354 1.84 -21.93 -15.73
C TRP A 354 1.43 -23.28 -15.12
N PRO A 355 0.14 -23.64 -15.23
CA PRO A 355 -0.31 -24.96 -14.83
C PRO A 355 0.37 -26.03 -15.70
N THR A 356 0.43 -27.27 -15.20
CA THR A 356 0.89 -28.41 -16.00
C THR A 356 0.07 -28.51 -17.29
N LEU A 357 0.78 -28.45 -18.42
CA LEU A 357 0.21 -28.61 -19.75
C LEU A 357 0.19 -30.08 -20.16
N ASP A 358 -0.70 -30.44 -21.09
CA ASP A 358 -0.61 -31.74 -21.72
C ASP A 358 0.59 -31.82 -22.69
N LYS A 359 0.89 -33.02 -23.20
CA LYS A 359 2.06 -33.23 -24.07
C LYS A 359 2.00 -32.44 -25.38
N GLN A 360 0.81 -32.22 -25.93
CA GLN A 360 0.64 -31.49 -27.18
C GLN A 360 0.80 -29.99 -26.96
N GLU A 361 0.16 -29.48 -25.90
CA GLU A 361 0.27 -28.09 -25.47
C GLU A 361 1.70 -27.73 -25.07
N GLN A 362 2.37 -28.61 -24.33
CA GLN A 362 3.78 -28.44 -23.94
C GLN A 362 4.68 -28.39 -25.17
N HIS A 363 4.50 -29.32 -26.12
CA HIS A 363 5.28 -29.33 -27.36
C HIS A 363 5.04 -28.09 -28.20
N PHE A 364 3.78 -27.63 -28.30
CA PHE A 364 3.44 -26.38 -28.97
C PHE A 364 4.14 -25.19 -28.31
N LEU A 365 4.06 -25.06 -26.98
CA LEU A 365 4.70 -23.97 -26.25
C LEU A 365 6.21 -23.96 -26.49
N GLU A 366 6.88 -25.11 -26.32
CA GLU A 366 8.32 -25.25 -26.55
C GLU A 366 8.72 -24.88 -27.99
N GLU A 367 7.98 -25.34 -28.99
CA GLU A 367 8.21 -25.00 -30.39
C GLU A 367 8.09 -23.49 -30.63
N GLN A 368 7.01 -22.88 -30.15
CA GLN A 368 6.77 -21.45 -30.31
C GLN A 368 7.81 -20.61 -29.58
N THR A 369 8.16 -20.96 -28.34
CA THR A 369 9.07 -20.17 -27.51
C THR A 369 10.54 -20.46 -27.74
N SER A 370 10.89 -21.35 -28.69
CA SER A 370 12.29 -21.71 -28.98
C SER A 370 13.18 -20.49 -29.25
N GLY A 371 12.68 -19.50 -30.00
CA GLY A 371 13.39 -18.24 -30.22
C GLY A 371 13.55 -17.40 -28.94
N ILE A 372 12.52 -17.36 -28.09
CA ILE A 372 12.57 -16.67 -26.78
C ILE A 372 13.59 -17.35 -25.85
N GLN A 373 13.66 -18.69 -25.87
CA GLN A 373 14.64 -19.47 -25.10
C GLN A 373 16.08 -19.16 -25.53
N LEU A 374 16.33 -18.94 -26.83
CA LEU A 374 17.66 -18.54 -27.32
C LEU A 374 18.12 -17.21 -26.70
N PHE A 375 17.22 -16.24 -26.54
CA PHE A 375 17.57 -14.92 -25.98
C PHE A 375 17.55 -14.87 -24.45
N GLY A 376 16.78 -15.74 -23.80
CA GLY A 376 16.53 -15.69 -22.35
C GLY A 376 17.28 -16.73 -21.52
N THR A 377 18.28 -17.42 -22.09
CA THR A 377 19.08 -18.42 -21.37
C THR A 377 20.55 -18.34 -21.76
N ASP A 378 21.46 -18.62 -20.81
CA ASP A 378 22.90 -18.68 -21.07
C ASP A 378 23.24 -19.66 -22.20
N GLU A 379 22.61 -20.85 -22.20
CA GLU A 379 22.79 -21.88 -23.23
C GLU A 379 22.30 -21.42 -24.62
N GLY A 380 21.30 -20.54 -24.66
CA GLY A 380 20.78 -19.92 -25.86
C GLY A 380 21.71 -18.84 -26.41
N ILE A 381 22.28 -18.02 -25.54
CA ILE A 381 23.21 -16.94 -25.90
C ILE A 381 24.46 -17.52 -26.57
N ASP A 382 25.00 -18.63 -26.05
CA ASP A 382 26.11 -19.35 -26.68
C ASP A 382 25.80 -19.81 -28.13
N GLN A 383 24.53 -20.13 -28.42
CA GLN A 383 24.09 -20.49 -29.76
C GLN A 383 23.96 -19.26 -30.66
N LEU A 384 23.46 -18.15 -30.13
CA LEU A 384 23.34 -16.88 -30.86
C LEU A 384 24.70 -16.36 -31.33
N ASP A 385 25.77 -16.55 -30.55
CA ASP A 385 27.15 -16.17 -30.92
C ASP A 385 27.65 -16.87 -32.20
N ALA A 386 27.05 -18.02 -32.56
CA ALA A 386 27.36 -18.75 -33.78
C ALA A 386 26.44 -18.39 -34.97
N MET A 387 25.41 -17.55 -34.77
CA MET A 387 24.43 -17.16 -35.78
C MET A 387 24.83 -15.87 -36.50
N SER A 388 24.27 -15.65 -37.69
CA SER A 388 24.43 -14.38 -38.40
C SER A 388 23.53 -13.28 -37.86
N GLU A 389 23.94 -12.01 -37.99
CA GLU A 389 23.13 -10.84 -37.59
C GLU A 389 21.71 -10.88 -38.19
N ILE A 390 21.57 -11.33 -39.44
CA ILE A 390 20.27 -11.43 -40.14
C ILE A 390 19.36 -12.49 -39.49
N GLU A 391 19.93 -13.63 -39.05
CA GLU A 391 19.16 -14.66 -38.35
C GLU A 391 18.71 -14.16 -36.98
N ILE A 392 19.58 -13.44 -36.27
CA ILE A 392 19.27 -12.83 -34.98
C ILE A 392 18.14 -11.79 -35.13
N GLU A 393 18.26 -10.87 -36.08
CA GLU A 393 17.21 -9.87 -36.36
C GLU A 393 15.87 -10.52 -36.71
N PHE A 394 15.89 -11.61 -37.50
CA PHE A 394 14.68 -12.37 -37.82
C PHE A 394 14.03 -12.99 -36.58
N LEU A 395 14.83 -13.59 -35.70
CA LEU A 395 14.36 -14.15 -34.44
C LEU A 395 13.79 -13.06 -33.51
N GLN A 396 14.43 -11.89 -33.42
CA GLN A 396 13.94 -10.76 -32.63
C GLN A 396 12.58 -10.27 -33.13
N GLN A 397 12.41 -10.11 -34.44
CA GLN A 397 11.14 -9.69 -35.06
C GLN A 397 10.02 -10.72 -34.90
N ALA A 398 10.37 -11.98 -34.64
CA ALA A 398 9.40 -13.04 -34.43
C ALA A 398 8.82 -13.07 -33.00
N ILE A 399 9.40 -12.36 -32.03
CA ILE A 399 8.96 -12.42 -30.63
C ILE A 399 7.49 -11.99 -30.48
N ASP A 400 7.12 -10.80 -30.95
CA ASP A 400 5.73 -10.30 -30.86
C ASP A 400 4.68 -11.24 -31.47
N PRO A 401 4.82 -11.72 -32.74
CA PRO A 401 3.84 -12.63 -33.32
C PRO A 401 3.83 -14.00 -32.63
N VAL A 402 4.96 -14.47 -32.09
CA VAL A 402 5.01 -15.70 -31.29
C VAL A 402 4.19 -15.54 -30.01
N VAL A 403 4.40 -14.45 -29.27
CA VAL A 403 3.66 -14.17 -28.03
C VAL A 403 2.16 -14.07 -28.30
N GLN A 404 1.77 -13.36 -29.35
CA GLN A 404 0.36 -13.27 -29.75
C GLN A 404 -0.21 -14.65 -30.10
N ASN A 405 0.54 -15.49 -30.82
CA ASN A 405 0.10 -16.83 -31.19
C ASN A 405 -0.04 -17.75 -29.97
N VAL A 406 0.90 -17.68 -29.02
CA VAL A 406 0.82 -18.41 -27.74
C VAL A 406 -0.42 -17.96 -26.96
N PHE A 407 -0.64 -16.65 -26.83
CA PHE A 407 -1.82 -16.11 -26.16
C PHE A 407 -3.11 -16.58 -26.84
N ASP A 408 -3.22 -16.47 -28.16
CA ASP A 408 -4.43 -16.85 -28.90
C ASP A 408 -4.76 -18.34 -28.76
N HIS A 409 -3.73 -19.19 -28.78
CA HIS A 409 -3.87 -20.62 -28.53
C HIS A 409 -4.50 -20.90 -27.16
N PHE A 410 -3.92 -20.37 -26.09
CA PHE A 410 -4.32 -20.67 -24.71
C PHE A 410 -5.49 -19.84 -24.18
N ASN A 411 -5.76 -18.65 -24.74
CA ASN A 411 -6.92 -17.82 -24.37
C ASN A 411 -8.25 -18.51 -24.74
N SER A 412 -8.24 -19.33 -25.80
CA SER A 412 -9.40 -20.15 -26.18
C SER A 412 -9.78 -21.16 -25.08
N GLU A 413 -8.78 -21.74 -24.41
CA GLU A 413 -8.95 -22.63 -23.26
C GLU A 413 -9.36 -21.86 -21.99
N ARG A 414 -8.77 -20.68 -21.74
CA ARG A 414 -9.13 -19.81 -20.60
C ARG A 414 -10.63 -19.45 -20.60
N LYS A 415 -11.22 -19.24 -21.79
CA LYS A 415 -12.66 -18.99 -21.97
C LYS A 415 -13.54 -20.22 -21.66
N LYS A 416 -13.03 -21.45 -21.80
CA LYS A 416 -13.77 -22.68 -21.47
C LYS A 416 -13.94 -22.88 -19.97
N TYR A 417 -12.94 -22.51 -19.16
CA TYR A 417 -12.95 -22.71 -17.70
C TYR A 417 -13.49 -21.53 -16.88
N THR A 418 -13.75 -20.38 -17.50
CA THR A 418 -14.28 -19.18 -16.83
C THR A 418 -15.81 -19.12 -16.76
N THR A 419 -16.52 -20.11 -17.33
CA THR A 419 -17.98 -20.22 -17.15
C THR A 419 -18.27 -20.89 -15.81
N ILE A 420 -18.32 -20.11 -14.74
CA ILE A 420 -18.97 -20.55 -13.50
C ILE A 420 -20.47 -20.61 -13.79
N GLU A 421 -21.00 -21.79 -14.12
CA GLU A 421 -22.43 -22.03 -13.98
C GLU A 421 -22.78 -21.82 -12.50
N ARG A 422 -23.67 -20.88 -12.21
CA ARG A 422 -24.24 -20.76 -10.87
C ARG A 422 -24.94 -22.07 -10.53
N GLU A 423 -24.36 -22.86 -9.61
CA GLU A 423 -25.10 -23.91 -8.92
C GLU A 423 -26.13 -23.26 -7.98
N GLY A 424 -27.26 -22.86 -8.55
CA GLY A 424 -28.35 -22.26 -7.79
C GLY A 424 -29.36 -21.58 -8.70
N ALA A 425 -30.65 -21.85 -8.45
CA ALA A 425 -31.74 -21.14 -9.10
C ALA A 425 -31.54 -19.63 -8.95
N LYS A 426 -31.72 -18.89 -10.06
CA LYS A 426 -31.57 -17.44 -10.09
C LYS A 426 -32.57 -16.81 -9.10
N ILE A 427 -32.09 -16.39 -7.93
CA ILE A 427 -32.93 -15.75 -6.90
C ILE A 427 -33.44 -14.42 -7.46
N GLY A 428 -34.75 -14.34 -7.64
CA GLY A 428 -35.42 -13.14 -8.12
C GLY A 428 -35.37 -12.02 -7.08
N ARG A 429 -35.33 -10.76 -7.52
CA ARG A 429 -35.31 -9.56 -6.64
C ARG A 429 -36.39 -9.59 -5.54
N ASN A 430 -37.51 -10.26 -5.77
CA ASN A 430 -38.63 -10.33 -4.82
C ASN A 430 -38.73 -11.66 -4.05
N ASP A 431 -37.84 -12.62 -4.30
CA ASP A 431 -37.85 -13.92 -3.64
C ASP A 431 -37.34 -13.81 -2.19
N PRO A 432 -37.68 -14.77 -1.30
CA PRO A 432 -37.13 -14.81 0.04
C PRO A 432 -35.61 -14.83 0.04
N CYS A 433 -34.99 -14.01 0.89
CA CYS A 433 -33.55 -13.88 0.96
C CYS A 433 -32.92 -15.16 1.55
N PRO A 434 -31.88 -15.73 0.91
CA PRO A 434 -31.27 -16.99 1.35
C PRO A 434 -30.50 -16.87 2.66
N CYS A 435 -30.24 -15.66 3.18
CA CYS A 435 -29.61 -15.45 4.48
C CYS A 435 -30.52 -15.80 5.69
N GLY A 436 -31.74 -16.29 5.45
CA GLY A 436 -32.67 -16.72 6.51
C GLY A 436 -33.41 -15.58 7.19
N SER A 437 -33.26 -14.33 6.73
CA SER A 437 -33.89 -13.14 7.35
C SER A 437 -35.41 -13.06 7.21
N GLY A 438 -36.03 -13.91 6.39
CA GLY A 438 -37.46 -13.88 6.06
C GLY A 438 -37.88 -12.69 5.18
N LYS A 439 -36.96 -11.79 4.81
CA LYS A 439 -37.22 -10.62 3.96
C LYS A 439 -37.03 -10.95 2.47
N LYS A 440 -37.58 -10.13 1.57
CA LYS A 440 -37.32 -10.23 0.12
C LYS A 440 -35.86 -9.86 -0.19
N PHE A 441 -35.21 -10.55 -1.13
CA PHE A 441 -33.79 -10.39 -1.46
C PHE A 441 -33.39 -8.92 -1.69
N LYS A 442 -34.19 -8.15 -2.46
CA LYS A 442 -33.94 -6.72 -2.70
C LYS A 442 -33.94 -5.83 -1.47
N LYS A 443 -34.54 -6.26 -0.35
CA LYS A 443 -34.63 -5.47 0.89
C LYS A 443 -33.68 -5.97 1.97
N CYS A 444 -32.79 -6.90 1.63
CA CYS A 444 -31.91 -7.54 2.59
C CYS A 444 -30.45 -7.51 2.14
N CYS A 445 -30.12 -8.15 1.02
CA CYS A 445 -28.73 -8.36 0.59
C CYS A 445 -28.43 -7.76 -0.78
N LEU A 446 -29.31 -6.89 -1.29
CA LEU A 446 -29.10 -6.14 -2.54
C LEU A 446 -28.88 -4.64 -2.28
N HIS A 447 -28.63 -4.27 -1.02
CA HIS A 447 -28.34 -2.92 -0.56
C HIS A 447 -27.20 -2.98 0.43
#